data_AF-A0A2D4MAR5-F1
#
_entry.id   AF-A0A2D4MAR5-F1
#
_cell.length_a   1.000
_cell.length_b   1.000
_cell.length_c   1.000
_cell.angle_alpha   90.00
_cell.angle_beta   90.00
_cell.angle_gamma   90.00
#
_symmetry.space_group_name_H-M   'P 1'
#
loop_
_entity.id
_entity.type
_entity.pdbx_description
1 polymer ?
#
loop_
_entity_poly.entity_id
_entity_poly.type
_entity_poly.pdbx_seq_one_letter_code
_entity_poly.pdbx_strand_id
1 'polypeptide(L)'
;EYMGKSKKQPESGEEKNQAKKKVKELRVLDSKNAQNLSIFLGSFRLPYEEIKNAILEVNEAVLTESMVQNLIKLMPEPDKLKMIAGLKEEYNELAESEQFGIVVSDYPL
;
A
#
# COMPACT_ATOMS: atom_id res chain seq x y z
N GLU A 1 -26.32 -10.01 38.01
CA GLU A 1 -25.82 -8.71 37.53
C GLU A 1 -24.79 -8.92 36.42
N TYR A 2 -24.88 -8.04 35.42
CA TYR A 2 -24.02 -7.67 34.29
C TYR A 2 -22.69 -8.38 33.98
N MET A 3 -22.67 -9.01 32.79
CA MET A 3 -21.81 -8.78 31.60
C MET A 3 -20.32 -8.42 31.75
N GLY A 4 -19.47 -9.22 31.07
CA GLY A 4 -18.12 -8.85 30.64
C GLY A 4 -17.72 -9.59 29.36
N LYS A 5 -18.38 -9.27 28.23
CA LYS A 5 -17.94 -9.65 26.88
C LYS A 5 -16.80 -8.73 26.46
N SER A 6 -15.57 -9.25 26.37
CA SER A 6 -14.48 -8.58 25.64
C SER A 6 -14.45 -9.09 24.20
N LYS A 7 -14.48 -8.12 23.29
CA LYS A 7 -14.76 -8.22 21.87
C LYS A 7 -13.62 -8.88 21.09
N LYS A 8 -14.03 -9.60 20.05
CA LYS A 8 -13.25 -10.04 18.89
C LYS A 8 -12.43 -8.88 18.29
N GLN A 9 -11.15 -9.09 18.06
CA GLN A 9 -10.51 -8.65 16.82
C GLN A 9 -10.35 -9.89 15.95
N PRO A 10 -10.95 -9.94 14.75
CA PRO A 10 -10.48 -10.87 13.74
C PRO A 10 -9.11 -10.35 13.30
N GLU A 11 -8.05 -11.06 13.67
CA GLU A 11 -6.84 -11.10 12.85
C GLU A 11 -7.29 -11.63 11.48
N SER A 12 -7.66 -10.72 10.58
CA SER A 12 -7.78 -11.01 9.15
C SER A 12 -6.37 -11.26 8.63
N GLY A 13 -5.83 -12.43 8.98
CA GLY A 13 -4.77 -13.09 8.25
C GLY A 13 -5.33 -13.48 6.89
N GLU A 14 -5.37 -12.52 5.96
CA GLU A 14 -5.38 -12.86 4.55
C GLU A 14 -3.97 -13.29 4.15
N GLU A 15 -3.71 -14.54 4.45
CA GLU A 15 -2.73 -15.39 3.80
C GLU A 15 -3.03 -15.42 2.29
N LYS A 16 -2.59 -14.40 1.56
CA LYS A 16 -2.47 -14.48 0.10
C LYS A 16 -1.00 -14.64 -0.25
N ASN A 17 -0.63 -15.91 -0.30
CA ASN A 17 0.28 -16.47 -1.28
C ASN A 17 1.59 -15.69 -1.44
N GLN A 18 2.64 -16.17 -0.77
CA GLN A 18 4.02 -15.98 -1.22
C GLN A 18 4.23 -16.73 -2.55
N ALA A 19 3.45 -16.36 -3.57
CA ALA A 19 3.65 -16.82 -4.93
C ALA A 19 4.93 -16.17 -5.41
N LYS A 20 5.95 -17.02 -5.64
CA LYS A 20 7.21 -16.71 -6.33
C LYS A 20 7.02 -15.47 -7.20
N LYS A 21 7.54 -14.32 -6.75
CA LYS A 21 7.42 -13.04 -7.47
C LYS A 21 7.98 -13.26 -8.87
N LYS A 22 7.10 -13.51 -9.86
CA LYS A 22 7.42 -13.20 -11.25
C LYS A 22 7.79 -11.73 -11.20
N VAL A 23 9.04 -11.41 -11.57
CA VAL A 23 9.49 -10.04 -11.68
C VAL A 23 8.60 -9.39 -12.73
N LYS A 24 7.55 -8.73 -12.28
CA LYS A 24 6.69 -7.94 -13.15
C LYS A 24 7.50 -6.74 -13.59
N GLU A 25 7.44 -6.44 -14.88
CA GLU A 25 8.21 -5.36 -15.47
C GLU A 25 7.65 -4.02 -15.00
N LEU A 26 8.54 -3.08 -14.64
CA LEU A 26 8.15 -1.74 -14.20
C LEU A 26 7.76 -0.92 -15.43
N ARG A 27 6.62 -0.23 -15.37
CA ARG A 27 6.13 0.57 -16.50
C ARG A 27 6.42 2.05 -16.37
N VAL A 28 6.36 2.58 -15.15
CA VAL A 28 6.51 4.00 -14.83
C VAL A 28 7.62 4.21 -13.81
N LEU A 29 7.66 3.37 -12.77
CA LEU A 29 8.65 3.54 -11.71
C LEU A 29 10.04 3.09 -12.16
N ASP A 30 11.05 3.81 -11.71
CA ASP A 30 12.45 3.42 -11.85
C ASP A 30 12.79 2.33 -10.82
N SER A 31 13.74 1.45 -11.14
CA SER A 31 14.12 0.30 -10.31
C SER A 31 14.37 0.66 -8.84
N LYS A 32 14.97 1.83 -8.58
CA LYS A 32 15.25 2.32 -7.23
C LYS A 32 13.96 2.64 -6.45
N ASN A 33 13.02 3.36 -7.06
CA ASN A 33 11.77 3.74 -6.41
C ASN A 33 10.85 2.51 -6.22
N ALA A 34 10.79 1.65 -7.22
CA ALA A 34 10.06 0.39 -7.13
C ALA A 34 10.60 -0.53 -6.02
N GLN A 35 11.93 -0.63 -5.89
CA GLN A 35 12.57 -1.42 -4.84
C GLN A 35 12.32 -0.83 -3.45
N ASN A 36 12.47 0.49 -3.30
CA ASN A 36 12.19 1.22 -2.07
C ASN A 36 10.75 0.97 -1.56
N LEU A 37 9.76 1.11 -2.45
CA LEU A 37 8.36 0.82 -2.13
C LEU A 37 8.13 -0.66 -1.85
N SER A 38 8.71 -1.56 -2.65
CA SER A 38 8.57 -3.00 -2.43
C SER A 38 9.13 -3.45 -1.07
N ILE A 39 10.23 -2.86 -0.61
CA ILE A 39 10.79 -3.11 0.72
C ILE A 39 9.84 -2.59 1.81
N PHE A 40 9.34 -1.36 1.65
CA PHE A 40 8.41 -0.75 2.61
C PHE A 40 7.12 -1.57 2.75
N LEU A 41 6.47 -1.88 1.63
CA LEU A 41 5.24 -2.67 1.57
C LEU A 41 5.47 -4.09 2.13
N GLY A 42 6.59 -4.73 1.78
CA GLY A 42 6.95 -6.04 2.29
C GLY A 42 7.24 -6.08 3.79
N SER A 43 7.69 -4.96 4.37
CA SER A 43 7.94 -4.81 5.81
C SER A 43 6.68 -4.52 6.60
N PHE A 44 5.76 -3.74 6.03
CA PHE A 44 4.50 -3.35 6.69
C PHE A 44 3.44 -4.45 6.64
N ARG A 45 3.42 -5.26 5.57
CA ARG A 45 2.47 -6.37 5.36
C ARG A 45 1.00 -5.99 5.58
N LEU A 46 0.64 -4.74 5.27
CA LEU A 46 -0.75 -4.30 5.27
C LEU A 46 -1.33 -4.31 3.85
N PRO A 47 -2.63 -4.57 3.70
CA PRO A 47 -3.34 -4.33 2.46
C PRO A 47 -3.15 -2.87 2.01
N TYR A 48 -2.99 -2.64 0.71
CA TYR A 48 -2.79 -1.30 0.18
C TYR A 48 -3.97 -0.38 0.47
N GLU A 49 -5.18 -0.93 0.46
CA GLU A 49 -6.41 -0.22 0.82
C GLU A 49 -6.40 0.22 2.29
N GLU A 50 -5.88 -0.60 3.21
CA GLU A 50 -5.76 -0.23 4.62
C GLU A 50 -4.75 0.89 4.83
N ILE A 51 -3.61 0.85 4.12
CA ILE A 51 -2.63 1.94 4.16
C ILE A 51 -3.25 3.25 3.65
N LYS A 52 -3.99 3.18 2.54
CA LYS A 52 -4.72 4.33 1.99
C LYS A 52 -5.76 4.86 2.97
N ASN A 53 -6.62 4.01 3.51
CA ASN A 53 -7.66 4.40 4.47
C ASN A 53 -7.04 5.03 5.72
N ALA A 54 -5.96 4.45 6.23
CA ALA A 54 -5.23 5.02 7.35
C ALA A 54 -4.72 6.44 7.06
N ILE A 55 -4.19 6.70 5.85
CA ILE A 55 -3.77 8.04 5.41
C ILE A 55 -4.97 8.99 5.31
N LEU A 56 -6.07 8.56 4.71
CA LEU A 56 -7.27 9.40 4.49
C LEU A 56 -7.99 9.76 5.78
N GLU A 57 -8.12 8.79 6.70
CA GLU A 57 -8.76 8.98 8.00
C GLU A 57 -7.81 9.57 9.05
N VAL A 58 -6.53 9.78 8.68
CA VAL A 58 -5.47 10.20 9.61
C VAL A 58 -5.45 9.29 10.85
N ASN A 59 -5.50 7.98 10.61
CA ASN A 59 -5.62 6.99 11.67
C ASN A 59 -4.30 6.83 12.43
N GLU A 60 -4.16 7.55 13.54
CA GLU A 60 -2.97 7.58 14.39
C GLU A 60 -2.63 6.21 15.03
N ALA A 61 -3.58 5.26 15.07
CA ALA A 61 -3.31 3.90 15.55
C ALA A 61 -2.48 3.08 14.55
N VAL A 62 -2.52 3.44 13.26
CA VAL A 62 -1.75 2.80 12.17
C VAL A 62 -0.60 3.69 11.71
N LEU A 63 -0.87 4.99 11.55
CA LEU A 63 0.08 6.01 11.11
C LEU A 63 1.05 6.41 12.23
N THR A 64 2.04 5.57 12.47
CA THR A 64 3.18 5.95 13.32
C THR A 64 4.02 7.05 12.65
N GLU A 65 4.72 7.87 13.45
CA GLU A 65 5.62 8.91 12.93
C GLU A 65 6.61 8.36 11.90
N SER A 66 7.21 7.19 12.19
CA SER A 66 8.13 6.52 11.28
C SER A 66 7.46 6.11 9.96
N MET A 67 6.22 5.61 10.01
CA MET A 67 5.48 5.23 8.81
C MET A 67 5.21 6.45 7.93
N VAL A 68 4.73 7.55 8.51
CA VAL A 68 4.44 8.79 7.77
C VAL A 68 5.72 9.35 7.13
N GLN A 69 6.82 9.40 7.88
CA GLN A 69 8.13 9.82 7.36
C GLN A 69 8.59 8.93 6.19
N ASN A 70 8.43 7.61 6.31
CA ASN A 70 8.78 6.67 5.25
C ASN A 70 7.88 6.81 4.04
N LEU A 71 6.57 6.99 4.21
CA LEU A 71 5.64 7.24 3.11
C LEU A 71 6.05 8.49 2.33
N ILE A 72 6.29 9.61 3.01
CA ILE A 72 6.72 10.86 2.35
C ILE A 72 8.03 10.66 1.58
N LYS A 73 8.99 9.95 2.18
CA LYS A 73 10.33 9.75 1.58
C LYS A 73 10.33 8.78 0.41
N LEU A 74 9.46 7.77 0.43
CA LEU A 74 9.43 6.68 -0.55
C LEU A 74 8.34 6.85 -1.61
N MET A 75 7.39 7.76 -1.39
CA MET A 75 6.34 8.07 -2.36
C MET A 75 6.94 8.62 -3.67
N PRO A 76 6.46 8.15 -4.84
CA PRO A 76 6.87 8.68 -6.12
C PRO A 76 6.44 10.14 -6.30
N GLU A 77 7.07 10.81 -7.26
CA GLU A 77 6.65 12.15 -7.68
C GLU A 77 5.20 12.17 -8.19
N PRO A 78 4.49 13.30 -8.03
CA PRO A 78 3.09 13.42 -8.42
C PRO A 78 2.85 13.11 -9.90
N ASP A 79 3.76 13.47 -10.81
CA ASP A 79 3.67 13.12 -12.23
C ASP A 79 3.74 11.61 -12.47
N LYS A 80 4.60 10.90 -11.74
CA LYS A 80 4.67 9.43 -11.80
C LYS A 80 3.41 8.79 -11.25
N LEU A 81 2.86 9.32 -10.15
CA LEU A 81 1.58 8.83 -9.62
C LEU A 81 0.43 9.02 -10.60
N LYS A 82 0.37 10.14 -11.33
CA LYS A 82 -0.63 10.35 -12.40
C LYS A 82 -0.46 9.35 -13.54
N MET A 83 0.77 9.08 -13.97
CA MET A 83 1.04 8.07 -14.99
C MET A 83 0.60 6.67 -14.53
N ILE A 84 0.92 6.30 -13.29
CA ILE A 84 0.51 5.03 -12.68
C ILE A 84 -1.01 4.92 -12.59
N ALA A 85 -1.71 5.99 -12.19
CA ALA A 85 -3.17 6.04 -12.12
C ALA A 85 -3.83 5.73 -13.48
N GLY A 86 -3.18 6.12 -14.58
CA GLY A 86 -3.61 5.80 -15.95
C GLY A 86 -3.53 4.31 -16.30
N LEU A 87 -2.78 3.50 -15.54
CA LEU A 87 -2.59 2.07 -15.76
C LEU A 87 -3.53 1.19 -14.91
N LYS A 88 -4.59 1.76 -14.35
CA LYS A 88 -5.54 1.04 -13.47
C LYS A 88 -6.15 -0.22 -14.09
N GLU A 89 -6.35 -0.23 -15.40
CA GLU A 89 -6.91 -1.39 -16.12
C GLU A 89 -5.96 -2.58 -16.11
N GLU A 90 -4.66 -2.33 -15.98
CA GLU A 90 -3.60 -3.33 -16.00
C GLU A 90 -3.08 -3.66 -14.59
N TYR A 91 -3.83 -3.29 -13.54
CA TYR A 91 -3.43 -3.43 -12.13
C TYR A 91 -2.80 -4.80 -11.81
N ASN A 92 -3.41 -5.90 -12.27
CA ASN A 92 -2.94 -7.25 -11.99
C ASN A 92 -1.63 -7.62 -12.70
N GLU A 93 -1.21 -6.86 -13.71
CA GLU A 93 0.02 -7.05 -14.46
C GLU A 93 1.18 -6.17 -13.97
N LEU A 94 0.89 -5.17 -13.14
CA LEU A 94 1.89 -4.25 -12.58
C LEU A 94 2.59 -4.79 -11.33
N ALA A 95 3.80 -4.31 -11.10
CA ALA A 95 4.57 -4.58 -9.89
C ALA A 95 3.85 -4.06 -8.64
N GLU A 96 4.10 -4.69 -7.48
CA GLU A 96 3.50 -4.32 -6.18
C GLU A 96 3.67 -2.83 -5.85
N SER A 97 4.83 -2.25 -6.19
CA SER A 97 5.09 -0.82 -6.00
C SER A 97 4.18 0.09 -6.85
N GLU A 98 3.82 -0.34 -8.05
CA GLU A 98 2.95 0.41 -8.96
C GLU A 98 1.47 0.16 -8.63
N GLN A 99 1.12 -1.06 -8.23
CA GLN A 99 -0.20 -1.38 -7.68
C GLN A 99 -0.54 -0.50 -6.48
N PHE A 100 0.40 -0.35 -5.54
CA PHE A 100 0.25 0.61 -4.44
C PHE A 100 0.03 2.03 -4.94
N GLY A 101 0.81 2.47 -5.94
CA GLY A 101 0.65 3.76 -6.60
C GLY A 101 -0.75 4.00 -7.19
N ILE A 102 -1.38 2.97 -7.78
CA ILE A 102 -2.77 3.04 -8.25
C ILE A 102 -3.71 3.25 -7.07
N VAL A 103 -3.60 2.42 -6.02
CA VAL A 103 -4.52 2.47 -4.88
C VAL A 103 -4.50 3.83 -4.19
N VAL A 104 -3.32 4.43 -4.00
CA VAL A 104 -3.17 5.74 -3.37
C VAL A 104 -3.54 6.91 -4.29
N SER A 105 -3.48 6.74 -5.61
CA SER A 105 -3.87 7.79 -6.58
C SER A 105 -5.35 7.74 -6.96
N ASP A 106 -6.02 6.61 -6.75
CA ASP A 106 -7.45 6.42 -6.97
C ASP A 106 -8.26 7.10 -5.85
N TYR A 107 -8.29 8.43 -5.81
CA TYR A 107 -9.25 9.17 -4.99
C TYR A 107 -9.65 10.50 -5.66
N PRO A 108 -10.96 10.76 -5.84
CA PRO A 108 -11.44 12.07 -6.25
C PRO A 108 -11.31 13.03 -5.05
N LEU A 109 -10.32 13.92 -5.10
CA LEU A 109 -10.31 15.10 -4.23
C LEU A 109 -11.54 15.99 -4.50
#